data_AF-A0A5P9ERI8-F1
#
_entry.id   AF-A0A5P9ERI8-F1
#
_cell.length_a   1.000
_cell.length_b   1.000
_cell.length_c   1.000
_cell.angle_alpha   90.00
_cell.angle_beta   90.00
_cell.angle_gamma   90.00
#
_symmetry.space_group_name_H-M   'P 1'
#
loop_
_entity.id
_entity.type
_entity.pdbx_description
1 polymer ?
#
loop_
_entity_poly.entity_id
_entity_poly.type
_entity_poly.pdbx_seq_one_letter_code
_entity_poly.pdbx_strand_id
1 'polypeptide(L)'
;MIFSPALLAIVMATTTLNNCTDGIALARGVAAIAREYPWLSVDKKDYLLRNYHRMYIIVPKNPDTNPNSGGMPTATVNKENCEVINVHLAR
;
A
#
# COMPACT_ATOMS: atom_id res chain seq x y z
N MET A 1 -21.22 35.99 -35.28
CA MET A 1 -21.37 36.05 -33.82
C MET A 1 -20.94 34.70 -33.26
N ILE A 2 -19.89 34.70 -32.44
CA ILE A 2 -19.18 33.51 -31.98
C ILE A 2 -19.92 32.99 -30.74
N PHE A 3 -20.52 31.80 -30.81
CA PHE A 3 -21.10 31.12 -29.66
C PHE A 3 -19.98 30.35 -28.93
N SER A 4 -19.62 30.84 -27.75
CA SER A 4 -18.67 30.20 -26.83
C SER A 4 -19.18 28.85 -26.34
N PRO A 5 -18.33 27.82 -26.19
CA PRO A 5 -18.72 26.56 -25.58
C PRO A 5 -18.72 26.71 -24.05
N ALA A 6 -19.85 26.39 -23.42
CA ALA A 6 -19.92 26.22 -21.98
C ALA A 6 -19.14 24.96 -21.59
N LEU A 7 -17.94 25.15 -21.04
CA LEU A 7 -17.16 24.14 -20.34
C LEU A 7 -17.92 23.73 -19.08
N LEU A 8 -18.62 22.59 -19.12
CA LEU A 8 -19.09 21.91 -17.91
C LEU A 8 -17.86 21.40 -17.14
N ALA A 9 -17.52 22.09 -16.04
CA ALA A 9 -16.60 21.57 -15.04
C ALA A 9 -17.30 20.43 -14.29
N ILE A 10 -16.89 19.19 -14.57
CA ILE A 10 -17.30 18.02 -13.80
C ILE A 10 -16.54 18.08 -12.48
N VAL A 11 -17.21 18.53 -11.42
CA VAL A 11 -16.71 18.38 -10.05
C VAL A 11 -16.80 16.89 -9.70
N MET A 12 -15.71 16.16 -9.87
CA MET A 12 -15.58 14.82 -9.29
C MET A 12 -15.50 14.99 -7.77
N ALA A 13 -16.63 14.82 -7.10
CA ALA A 13 -16.65 14.57 -5.67
C ALA A 13 -15.91 13.25 -5.44
N THR A 14 -14.63 13.30 -5.11
CA THR A 14 -13.89 12.17 -4.58
C THR A 14 -14.41 11.90 -3.18
N THR A 15 -15.54 11.21 -3.10
CA THR A 15 -15.90 10.48 -1.89
C THR A 15 -14.73 9.55 -1.62
N THR A 16 -13.90 9.87 -0.64
CA THR A 16 -12.95 8.93 -0.06
C THR A 16 -13.78 7.85 0.61
N LEU A 17 -14.31 6.94 -0.20
CA LEU A 17 -14.93 5.72 0.26
C LEU A 17 -13.80 5.00 0.97
N ASN A 18 -13.86 4.98 2.30
CA ASN A 18 -12.87 4.43 3.19
C ASN A 18 -12.89 2.90 3.05
N ASN A 19 -12.43 2.43 1.89
CA ASN A 19 -12.53 1.07 1.38
C ASN A 19 -11.31 0.25 1.78
N CYS A 20 -10.46 0.76 2.68
CA CYS A 20 -9.27 0.04 3.07
C CYS A 20 -9.61 -1.11 4.01
N THR A 21 -9.95 -2.24 3.43
CA THR A 21 -10.06 -3.51 4.15
C THR A 21 -8.69 -4.13 4.36
N ASP A 22 -8.58 -5.04 5.33
CA ASP A 22 -7.37 -5.81 5.60
C ASP A 22 -6.84 -6.49 4.31
N GLY A 23 -7.74 -7.02 3.47
CA GLY A 23 -7.36 -7.66 2.20
C GLY A 23 -6.76 -6.70 1.16
N ILE A 24 -7.26 -5.46 1.10
CA ILE A 24 -6.75 -4.43 0.18
C ILE A 24 -5.42 -3.88 0.70
N ALA A 25 -5.33 -3.59 2.00
CA ALA A 25 -4.09 -3.15 2.63
C ALA A 25 -2.98 -4.19 2.48
N LEU A 26 -3.30 -5.48 2.70
CA LEU A 26 -2.35 -6.57 2.49
C LEU A 26 -1.89 -6.64 1.04
N ALA A 27 -2.81 -6.58 0.07
CA ALA A 27 -2.44 -6.61 -1.36
C ALA A 27 -1.52 -5.45 -1.74
N ARG A 28 -1.85 -4.22 -1.30
CA ARG A 28 -1.07 -3.02 -1.61
C ARG A 28 0.30 -3.03 -0.93
N GLY A 29 0.36 -3.44 0.33
CA GLY A 29 1.62 -3.58 1.06
C GLY A 29 2.55 -4.60 0.44
N VAL A 30 2.04 -5.79 0.09
CA VAL A 30 2.84 -6.85 -0.57
C VAL A 30 3.35 -6.40 -1.93
N ALA A 31 2.49 -5.77 -2.75
CA ALA A 31 2.90 -5.25 -4.04
C ALA A 31 3.98 -4.16 -3.93
N ALA A 32 3.90 -3.31 -2.91
CA ALA A 32 4.90 -2.28 -2.67
C ALA A 32 6.24 -2.88 -2.19
N ILE A 33 6.21 -3.84 -1.26
CA ILE A 33 7.42 -4.55 -0.82
C ILE A 33 8.08 -5.26 -2.00
N ALA A 34 7.34 -6.03 -2.80
CA ALA A 34 7.92 -6.75 -3.94
C ALA A 34 8.45 -5.81 -5.04
N ARG A 35 7.92 -4.59 -5.16
CA ARG A 35 8.45 -3.58 -6.08
C ARG A 35 9.82 -3.08 -5.66
N GLU A 36 10.03 -2.86 -4.36
CA GLU A 36 11.29 -2.35 -3.83
C GLU A 36 12.31 -3.46 -3.53
N TYR A 37 11.82 -4.66 -3.22
CA TYR A 37 12.60 -5.86 -2.89
C TYR A 37 12.15 -7.05 -3.78
N PRO A 38 12.53 -7.10 -5.07
CA PRO A 38 11.98 -8.06 -6.04
C PRO A 38 12.29 -9.54 -5.78
N TRP A 39 13.21 -9.83 -4.86
CA TRP A 39 13.54 -11.19 -4.45
C TRP A 39 12.56 -11.77 -3.42
N LEU A 40 11.65 -10.95 -2.88
CA LEU A 40 10.60 -11.41 -1.99
C LEU A 40 9.37 -11.88 -2.74
N SER A 41 8.64 -12.81 -2.11
CA SER A 41 7.40 -13.36 -2.67
C SER A 41 6.35 -12.28 -2.90
N VAL A 42 5.54 -12.43 -3.94
CA VAL A 42 4.33 -11.61 -4.17
C VAL A 42 3.07 -12.24 -3.56
N ASP A 43 3.19 -13.45 -2.99
CA ASP A 43 2.06 -14.16 -2.42
C ASP A 43 1.67 -13.58 -1.06
N LYS A 44 0.43 -13.12 -0.94
CA LYS A 44 -0.12 -12.56 0.31
C LYS A 44 0.00 -13.49 1.52
N LYS A 45 0.02 -14.81 1.29
CA LYS A 45 0.13 -15.85 2.34
C LYS A 45 1.47 -15.77 3.07
N ASP A 46 2.50 -15.24 2.43
CA ASP A 46 3.87 -15.13 2.96
C ASP A 46 4.06 -13.87 3.81
N TYR A 47 2.98 -13.11 4.04
CA TYR A 47 3.00 -11.86 4.79
C TYR A 47 1.95 -11.87 5.91
N LEU A 48 2.22 -11.05 6.93
CA LEU A 48 1.32 -10.74 8.02
C LEU A 48 0.87 -9.29 7.90
N LEU A 49 -0.41 -9.07 8.14
CA LEU A 49 -0.97 -7.74 8.34
C LEU A 49 -1.14 -7.52 9.84
N ARG A 50 -0.53 -6.44 10.34
CA ARG A 50 -0.72 -5.92 11.68
C ARG A 50 -1.62 -4.70 11.61
N ASN A 51 -2.73 -4.77 12.32
CA ASN A 51 -3.77 -3.76 12.31
C ASN A 51 -3.53 -2.76 13.44
N TYR A 52 -3.22 -1.49 13.10
CA TYR A 52 -3.06 -0.39 14.05
C TYR A 52 -4.17 0.64 13.89
N HIS A 53 -4.29 1.59 14.83
CA HIS A 53 -5.41 2.54 14.86
C HIS A 53 -5.61 3.32 13.54
N ARG A 54 -4.52 3.83 12.92
CA ARG A 54 -4.57 4.66 11.69
C ARG A 54 -3.90 4.03 10.46
N MET A 55 -3.23 2.90 10.64
CA MET A 55 -2.44 2.27 9.58
C MET A 55 -2.45 0.75 9.68
N TYR A 56 -2.17 0.10 8.57
CA TYR A 56 -1.80 -1.29 8.50
C TYR A 56 -0.30 -1.41 8.30
N ILE A 57 0.33 -2.34 9.00
CA ILE A 57 1.74 -2.68 8.82
C ILE A 57 1.82 -4.09 8.22
N ILE A 58 2.44 -4.22 7.05
CA ILE A 58 2.59 -5.48 6.33
C ILE A 58 4.04 -5.92 6.46
N VAL A 59 4.26 -7.14 6.98
CA VAL A 59 5.59 -7.72 7.20
C VAL A 59 5.68 -9.13 6.60
N PRO A 60 6.82 -9.55 6.02
CA PRO A 60 7.07 -10.93 5.64
C PRO A 60 6.99 -11.87 6.85
N LYS A 61 6.48 -13.11 6.65
CA LYS A 61 6.47 -14.19 7.65
C LYS A 61 7.84 -14.86 7.76
N ASN A 62 8.44 -15.14 6.61
CA ASN A 62 9.71 -15.83 6.51
C ASN A 62 10.76 -14.84 5.99
N PRO A 63 11.82 -14.55 6.77
CA PRO A 63 12.84 -13.57 6.40
C PRO A 63 13.92 -14.13 5.45
N ASP A 64 13.87 -15.41 5.09
CA ASP A 64 14.90 -16.01 4.25
C ASP A 64 14.86 -15.37 2.85
N THR A 65 15.86 -14.56 2.48
CA THR A 65 17.05 -15.15 1.85
C THR A 65 18.26 -14.20 1.77
N ASN A 66 18.28 -13.04 2.45
CA ASN A 66 19.45 -12.16 2.34
C ASN A 66 19.90 -11.53 3.68
N PRO A 67 20.85 -12.16 4.39
CA PRO A 67 21.38 -11.63 5.64
C PRO A 67 22.13 -10.29 5.49
N ASN A 68 22.37 -9.82 4.25
CA ASN A 68 23.00 -8.54 3.96
C ASN A 68 22.02 -7.35 3.94
N SER A 69 20.70 -7.55 4.09
CA SER A 69 19.70 -6.50 3.84
C SER A 69 19.41 -5.57 5.02
N GLY A 70 20.07 -5.72 6.17
CA GLY A 70 19.97 -4.73 7.26
C GLY A 70 18.58 -4.59 7.91
N GLY A 71 17.67 -5.55 7.69
CA GLY A 71 16.33 -5.56 8.27
C GLY A 71 15.27 -6.28 7.41
N MET A 72 14.08 -6.45 7.96
CA MET A 72 12.92 -7.02 7.25
C MET A 72 12.10 -5.90 6.58
N PRO A 73 11.89 -5.94 5.26
CA PRO A 73 11.14 -4.90 4.58
C PRO A 73 9.68 -4.93 5.03
N THR A 74 9.18 -3.76 5.36
CA THR A 74 7.89 -3.55 5.99
C THR A 74 7.18 -2.43 5.24
N ALA A 75 5.92 -2.65 4.86
CA ALA A 75 5.09 -1.61 4.25
C ALA A 75 4.09 -1.06 5.26
N THR A 76 3.89 0.26 5.22
CA THR A 76 2.85 0.94 5.99
C THR A 76 1.78 1.43 5.04
N VAL A 77 0.52 1.09 5.31
CA VAL A 77 -0.64 1.51 4.50
C VAL A 77 -1.57 2.35 5.35
N ASN A 78 -1.94 3.54 4.88
CA ASN A 78 -2.89 4.41 5.55
C ASN A 78 -4.31 3.82 5.43
N LYS A 79 -5.04 3.74 6.53
CA LYS A 79 -6.39 3.18 6.54
C LYS A 79 -7.42 4.06 5.82
N GLU A 80 -7.29 5.37 5.88
CA GLU A 80 -8.30 6.31 5.38
C GLU A 80 -8.39 6.31 3.85
N ASN A 81 -7.26 6.13 3.17
CA ASN A 81 -7.16 6.19 1.71
C ASN A 81 -6.55 4.93 1.07
N CYS A 82 -6.12 3.96 1.88
CA CYS A 82 -5.47 2.74 1.42
C CYS A 82 -4.20 2.96 0.58
N GLU A 83 -3.50 4.07 0.80
CA GLU A 83 -2.24 4.35 0.14
C GLU A 83 -1.08 3.79 0.95
N VAL A 84 -0.07 3.26 0.24
CA VAL A 84 1.18 2.85 0.86
C VAL A 84 1.94 4.12 1.21
N ILE A 85 2.08 4.39 2.50
CA ILE A 85 2.78 5.57 3.03
C ILE A 85 4.28 5.41 2.80
N ASN A 86 4.80 4.22 3.09
CA ASN A 86 6.24 3.95 3.05
C ASN A 86 6.52 2.44 3.00
N VAL A 87 7.66 2.07 2.43
CA VAL A 87 8.28 0.76 2.58
C VAL A 87 9.69 0.98 3.14
N HIS A 88 10.02 0.32 4.25
CA HIS A 88 11.31 0.48 4.93
C HIS A 88 11.80 -0.85 5.50
N LEU A 89 13.09 -0.93 5.77
CA LEU A 89 13.70 -2.07 6.46
C LEU A 89 13.53 -1.90 7.97
N ALA A 90 12.72 -2.76 8.59
CA ALA A 90 12.62 -2.83 10.05
C ALA A 90 13.90 -3.45 10.60
N ARG A 91 14.62 -2.69 11.44
CA ARG A 91 15.83 -3.13 12.15
C ARG A 91 15.50 -4.13 13.25
#